data_AF-A0A8S9LGT8-F1
#
_entry.id   AF-A0A8S9LGT8-F1
#
_cell.length_a   1.000
_cell.length_b   1.000
_cell.length_c   1.000
_cell.angle_alpha   90.00
_cell.angle_beta   90.00
_cell.angle_gamma   90.00
#
_symmetry.space_group_name_H-M   'P 1'
#
loop_
_entity.id
_entity.type
_entity.pdbx_description
1 polymer ?
#
loop_
_entity_poly.entity_id
_entity_poly.type
_entity_poly.pdbx_seq_one_letter_code
_entity_poly.pdbx_strand_id
1 'polypeptide(L)'
;MENRLYAEFYRWVDACVVDDVLYYHDRGVGVVSTLRAYDPNQKSWRVVKGVGELLARMICSDWSYTVRYGGNLALLFRRPGKIWCAEISLERRLGGEIWGKVEWCDPVLTGNFKVNVVVLLMGQIINGTRT
;
A
#
# COMPACT_ATOMS: atom_id res chain seq x y z
N MET A 1 31.90 -0.80 16.57
CA MET A 1 31.18 0.45 16.26
C MET A 1 31.35 0.70 14.78
N GLU A 2 30.50 0.09 13.96
CA GLU A 2 30.34 0.38 12.52
C GLU A 2 29.10 -0.39 12.08
N ASN A 3 28.36 0.15 11.10
CA ASN A 3 27.04 -0.28 10.61
C ASN A 3 25.80 0.41 11.20
N ARG A 4 25.95 1.53 11.90
CA ARG A 4 24.84 2.51 12.07
C ARG A 4 24.52 3.29 10.78
N LEU A 5 25.36 3.20 9.75
CA LEU A 5 25.24 3.96 8.50
C LEU A 5 24.45 3.26 7.38
N TYR A 6 24.13 1.97 7.51
CA TYR A 6 23.28 1.28 6.52
C TYR A 6 21.77 1.41 6.80
N ALA A 7 21.38 1.98 7.95
CA ALA A 7 19.99 2.14 8.34
C ALA A 7 19.34 3.43 7.82
N GLU A 8 20.10 4.34 7.19
CA GLU A 8 19.62 5.71 6.92
C GLU A 8 19.01 5.94 5.53
N PHE A 9 18.95 4.96 4.62
CA PHE A 9 18.38 5.20 3.28
C PHE A 9 17.62 4.02 2.64
N TYR A 10 17.06 3.09 3.43
CA TYR A 10 15.83 2.44 2.99
C TYR A 10 14.71 3.48 3.09
N ARG A 11 14.65 4.39 2.10
CA ARG A 11 13.38 5.08 1.81
C ARG A 11 12.35 3.97 1.76
N TRP A 12 11.27 4.09 2.52
CA TRP A 12 10.11 3.24 2.36
C TRP A 12 9.50 3.56 1.00
N VAL A 13 10.19 3.13 -0.06
CA VAL A 13 9.76 3.17 -1.44
C VAL A 13 8.42 2.46 -1.41
N ASP A 14 7.38 3.16 -1.87
CA ASP A 14 6.02 2.65 -1.97
C ASP A 14 5.18 2.71 -0.69
N ALA A 15 5.66 3.39 0.36
CA ALA A 15 4.87 3.72 1.55
C ALA A 15 4.10 5.05 1.41
N CYS A 16 3.00 5.19 2.14
CA CYS A 16 2.14 6.36 2.09
C CYS A 16 1.63 6.75 3.48
N VAL A 17 1.54 8.05 3.75
CA VAL A 17 0.96 8.56 5.00
C VAL A 17 -0.52 8.85 4.81
N VAL A 18 -1.35 8.29 5.69
CA VAL A 18 -2.78 8.60 5.81
C VAL A 18 -3.07 8.88 7.27
N ASP A 19 -3.66 10.04 7.56
CA ASP A 19 -3.97 10.52 8.91
C ASP A 19 -2.78 10.39 9.89
N ASP A 20 -1.61 10.87 9.48
CA ASP A 20 -0.36 10.86 10.27
C ASP A 20 0.20 9.47 10.62
N VAL A 21 -0.30 8.41 9.98
CA VAL A 21 0.22 7.05 10.09
C VAL A 21 0.82 6.61 8.76
N LEU A 22 2.04 6.06 8.81
CA LEU A 22 2.75 5.58 7.63
C LEU A 22 2.33 4.13 7.33
N TYR A 23 1.74 3.90 6.17
CA TYR A 23 1.35 2.60 5.69
C TYR A 23 2.36 2.05 4.69
N TYR A 24 2.62 0.75 4.78
CA TYR A 24 3.57 0.04 3.92
C TYR A 24 3.08 -1.39 3.67
N HIS A 25 3.17 -1.84 2.41
CA HIS A 25 2.88 -3.22 2.07
C HIS A 25 4.14 -4.07 2.19
N ASP A 26 4.19 -4.91 3.22
CA ASP A 26 5.29 -5.81 3.52
C ASP A 26 5.14 -7.13 2.72
N ARG A 27 5.91 -7.22 1.63
CA ARG A 27 5.87 -8.30 0.62
C ARG A 27 6.92 -9.39 0.84
N GLY A 28 7.20 -9.75 2.09
CA GLY A 28 8.24 -10.72 2.43
C GLY A 28 8.13 -12.04 1.64
N VAL A 29 9.17 -12.40 0.89
CA VAL A 29 9.26 -13.69 0.18
C VAL A 29 9.31 -14.81 1.22
N GLY A 30 8.37 -15.76 1.17
CA GLY A 30 8.26 -16.85 2.14
C GLY A 30 7.59 -16.46 3.47
N VAL A 31 7.06 -15.23 3.57
CA VAL A 31 6.28 -14.75 4.71
C VAL A 31 4.87 -14.40 4.24
N VAL A 32 3.90 -14.38 5.17
CA VAL A 32 2.56 -13.90 4.84
C VAL A 32 2.64 -12.41 4.53
N SER A 33 2.21 -12.01 3.33
CA SER A 33 2.08 -10.61 2.94
C SER A 33 1.19 -9.87 3.94
N THR A 34 1.67 -8.74 4.46
CA THR A 34 0.91 -7.93 5.42
C THR A 34 0.88 -6.46 5.02
N LEU A 35 -0.25 -5.81 5.26
CA LEU A 35 -0.33 -4.36 5.26
C LEU A 35 0.03 -3.86 6.65
N ARG A 36 1.06 -3.03 6.75
CA ARG A 36 1.61 -2.53 8.01
C ARG A 36 1.39 -1.04 8.15
N ALA A 37 1.21 -0.61 9.39
CA ALA A 37 0.99 0.76 9.80
C ALA A 37 2.00 1.12 10.89
N TYR A 38 2.76 2.19 10.70
CA TYR A 38 3.65 2.75 11.70
C TYR A 38 3.02 3.99 12.31
N ASP A 39 2.74 3.92 13.61
CA ASP A 39 2.28 5.07 14.39
C ASP A 39 3.52 5.80 14.94
N PRO A 40 3.84 7.02 14.47
CA PRO A 40 5.00 7.77 14.93
C PRO A 40 4.89 8.24 16.37
N ASN A 41 3.67 8.43 16.90
CA ASN A 41 3.45 8.82 18.29
C ASN A 41 3.78 7.67 19.23
N GLN A 42 3.37 6.46 18.84
CA GLN A 42 3.61 5.24 19.63
C GLN A 42 4.93 4.54 19.26
N LYS A 43 5.62 5.01 18.22
CA LYS A 43 6.87 4.46 17.68
C LYS A 43 6.80 2.95 17.44
N SER A 44 5.64 2.45 17.00
CA SER A 44 5.39 1.02 16.87
C SER A 44 4.73 0.67 15.54
N TRP A 45 5.06 -0.53 15.04
CA TRP A 45 4.43 -1.12 13.86
C TRP A 45 3.26 -2.00 14.26
N ARG A 46 2.19 -1.93 13.47
CA ARG A 46 0.97 -2.73 13.64
C ARG A 46 0.56 -3.32 12.30
N VAL A 47 -0.07 -4.49 12.33
CA VAL A 47 -0.68 -5.11 11.14
C VAL A 47 -2.10 -4.58 10.99
N VAL A 48 -2.45 -4.16 9.78
CA VAL A 48 -3.81 -3.78 9.42
C VAL A 48 -4.63 -5.05 9.22
N LYS A 49 -5.69 -5.21 10.02
CA LYS A 49 -6.61 -6.36 9.97
C LYS A 49 -7.69 -6.15 8.89
N GLY A 50 -8.44 -7.20 8.56
CA GLY A 50 -9.59 -7.11 7.64
C GLY A 50 -9.27 -7.11 6.14
N VAL A 51 -7.99 -7.04 5.76
CA VAL A 51 -7.55 -7.00 4.35
C VAL A 51 -6.86 -8.28 3.86
N GLY A 52 -6.97 -9.38 4.62
CA GLY A 52 -6.25 -10.63 4.33
C GLY A 52 -6.58 -11.23 2.96
N GLU A 53 -7.86 -11.20 2.55
CA GLU A 53 -8.28 -11.71 1.25
C GLU A 53 -7.70 -10.91 0.08
N LEU A 54 -7.62 -9.57 0.23
CA LEU A 54 -6.98 -8.71 -0.77
C LEU A 54 -5.49 -9.03 -0.90
N LEU A 55 -4.79 -9.17 0.23
CA LEU A 55 -3.36 -9.49 0.24
C LEU A 55 -3.08 -10.88 -0.35
N ALA A 56 -3.94 -11.86 -0.10
CA ALA A 56 -3.86 -13.18 -0.72
C ALA A 56 -3.99 -13.10 -2.26
N ARG A 57 -4.85 -12.21 -2.79
CA ARG A 57 -4.95 -11.95 -4.24
C ARG A 57 -3.69 -11.32 -4.82
N MET A 58 -2.89 -10.64 -3.99
CA MET A 58 -1.68 -9.94 -4.39
C MET A 58 -0.42 -10.82 -4.37
N ILE A 59 -0.49 -12.09 -3.94
CA ILE A 59 0.68 -13.00 -3.83
C ILE A 59 1.50 -13.08 -5.12
N CYS A 60 0.85 -13.09 -6.28
CA CYS A 60 1.52 -13.15 -7.59
C CYS A 60 1.84 -11.78 -8.20
N SER A 61 1.90 -10.72 -7.39
CA SER A 61 2.15 -9.36 -7.87
C SER A 61 3.62 -9.01 -7.82
N ASP A 62 4.16 -8.54 -8.95
CA ASP A 62 5.59 -8.22 -9.04
C ASP A 62 5.97 -6.94 -8.27
N TRP A 63 5.04 -5.99 -8.18
CA TRP A 63 5.18 -4.75 -7.42
C TRP A 63 3.83 -4.29 -6.88
N SER A 64 3.89 -3.45 -5.85
CA SER A 64 2.73 -2.75 -5.32
C SER A 64 3.11 -1.40 -4.73
N TYR A 65 2.21 -0.41 -4.85
CA TYR A 65 2.33 0.89 -4.22
C TYR A 65 1.20 1.13 -3.23
N THR A 66 1.52 1.67 -2.04
CA THR A 66 0.51 2.31 -1.19
C THR A 66 0.42 3.79 -1.56
N VAL A 67 -0.79 4.31 -1.66
CA VAL A 67 -1.06 5.68 -2.10
C VAL A 67 -2.24 6.25 -1.35
N ARG A 68 -2.35 7.58 -1.30
CA ARG A 68 -3.52 8.25 -0.74
C ARG A 68 -4.50 8.53 -1.87
N TYR A 69 -5.76 8.13 -1.69
CA TYR A 69 -6.82 8.33 -2.66
C TYR A 69 -8.13 8.64 -1.92
N GLY A 70 -8.78 9.77 -2.21
CA GLY A 70 -10.08 10.10 -1.61
C GLY A 70 -10.08 10.21 -0.08
N GLY A 71 -8.93 10.46 0.55
CA GLY A 71 -8.77 10.41 2.01
C GLY A 71 -8.50 9.01 2.56
N ASN A 72 -8.71 7.97 1.76
CA ASN A 72 -8.44 6.58 2.07
C ASN A 72 -7.03 6.15 1.62
N LEU A 73 -6.66 4.94 2.01
CA LEU A 73 -5.49 4.26 1.48
C LEU A 73 -5.89 3.52 0.19
N ALA A 74 -5.06 3.55 -0.83
CA ALA A 74 -5.20 2.68 -1.98
C ALA A 74 -3.94 1.85 -2.20
N LEU A 75 -4.13 0.58 -2.55
CA LEU A 75 -3.09 -0.34 -2.98
C LEU A 75 -3.15 -0.49 -4.49
N LEU A 76 -2.12 -0.01 -5.19
CA LEU A 76 -1.91 -0.33 -6.59
C LEU A 76 -1.00 -1.56 -6.69
N PHE A 77 -1.31 -2.48 -7.58
CA PHE A 77 -0.47 -3.66 -7.78
C PHE A 77 -0.57 -4.20 -9.21
N ARG A 78 0.52 -4.78 -9.68
CA ARG A 78 0.57 -5.39 -11.02
C ARG A 78 0.17 -6.85 -10.97
N ARG A 79 -0.71 -7.24 -11.88
CA ARG A 79 -0.91 -8.63 -12.29
C ARG A 79 -0.58 -8.75 -13.78
N PRO A 80 -0.33 -9.96 -14.31
CA PRO A 80 -0.05 -10.13 -15.74
C PRO A 80 -1.06 -9.39 -16.62
N GLY A 81 -0.57 -8.46 -17.44
CA GLY A 81 -1.36 -7.66 -18.40
C GLY A 81 -2.29 -6.60 -17.80
N LYS A 82 -2.32 -6.39 -16.47
CA LYS A 82 -3.23 -5.41 -15.82
C LYS A 82 -2.61 -4.73 -14.61
N ILE A 83 -2.94 -3.46 -14.42
CA ILE A 83 -2.71 -2.74 -13.16
C ILE A 83 -4.05 -2.72 -12.41
N TRP A 84 -4.02 -3.16 -11.17
CA TRP A 84 -5.16 -3.16 -10.27
C TRP A 84 -5.00 -2.06 -9.23
N CYS A 85 -6.13 -1.56 -8.75
CA CYS A 85 -6.19 -0.67 -7.61
C CYS A 85 -7.25 -1.21 -6.64
N ALA A 86 -6.96 -1.14 -5.35
CA ALA A 86 -7.91 -1.42 -4.29
C ALA A 86 -7.95 -0.24 -3.33
N GLU A 87 -9.13 0.36 -3.13
CA GLU A 87 -9.34 1.38 -2.11
C GLU A 87 -9.70 0.71 -0.79
N ILE A 88 -9.08 1.19 0.29
CA ILE A 88 -9.17 0.65 1.63
C ILE A 88 -9.48 1.79 2.58
N SER A 89 -10.68 1.77 3.15
CA SER A 89 -11.02 2.63 4.28
C SER A 89 -10.37 2.09 5.55
N LEU A 90 -9.92 2.99 6.42
CA LEU A 90 -9.16 2.66 7.62
C LEU A 90 -9.96 3.04 8.88
N GLU A 91 -10.07 2.11 9.82
CA GLU A 91 -10.72 2.29 11.11
C GLU A 91 -9.71 2.05 12.24
N ARG A 92 -9.55 3.03 13.14
CA ARG A 92 -8.75 2.88 14.37
C ARG A 92 -9.66 2.52 15.52
N ARG A 93 -9.35 1.42 16.22
CA ARG A 93 -10.13 0.92 17.35
C ARG A 93 -9.39 1.10 18.67
N LEU A 94 -10.14 0.92 19.77
CA LEU A 94 -9.58 0.89 21.13
C LEU A 94 -8.43 -0.13 21.22
N GLY A 95 -7.39 0.22 21.99
CA GLY A 95 -6.14 -0.55 22.03
C GLY A 95 -5.21 -0.29 20.84
N GLY A 96 -5.60 0.61 19.92
CA GLY A 96 -4.83 1.03 18.74
C GLY A 96 -4.83 0.00 17.61
N GLU A 97 -5.75 -0.97 17.62
CA GLU A 97 -5.91 -1.83 16.46
C GLU A 97 -6.30 -1.00 15.24
N ILE A 98 -5.79 -1.38 14.07
CA ILE A 98 -6.14 -0.75 12.81
C ILE A 98 -6.78 -1.82 11.93
N TRP A 99 -7.99 -1.52 11.46
CA TRP A 99 -8.75 -2.37 10.56
C TRP A 99 -8.89 -1.67 9.21
N GLY A 100 -8.73 -2.44 8.13
CA GLY A 100 -8.99 -2.00 6.77
C GLY A 100 -10.21 -2.69 6.23
N LYS A 101 -11.07 -1.94 5.54
CA LYS A 101 -12.19 -2.47 4.75
C LYS A 101 -11.95 -2.13 3.29
N VAL A 102 -11.95 -3.15 2.44
CA VAL A 102 -11.82 -2.97 0.99
C VAL A 102 -13.12 -2.39 0.46
N GLU A 103 -13.10 -1.15 -0.02
CA GLU A 103 -14.28 -0.49 -0.58
C GLU A 103 -14.51 -0.92 -2.03
N TRP A 104 -13.44 -1.10 -2.81
CA TRP A 104 -13.48 -1.71 -4.15
C TRP A 104 -12.11 -2.25 -4.55
N CYS A 105 -12.07 -3.09 -5.59
CA CYS A 105 -10.83 -3.65 -6.12
C CYS A 105 -10.98 -4.11 -7.57
N ASP A 106 -10.49 -3.29 -8.50
CA ASP A 106 -10.72 -3.46 -9.93
C ASP A 106 -9.48 -3.14 -10.78
N PRO A 107 -9.38 -3.68 -12.01
CA PRO A 107 -8.33 -3.31 -12.94
C PRO A 107 -8.55 -1.86 -13.40
N VAL A 108 -7.57 -1.00 -13.17
CA VAL A 108 -7.60 0.41 -13.60
C VAL A 108 -6.92 0.62 -14.94
N LEU A 109 -6.03 -0.30 -15.36
CA LEU A 109 -5.49 -0.34 -16.72
C LEU A 109 -5.25 -1.77 -17.20
N THR A 110 -5.38 -1.96 -18.51
CA THR A 110 -5.10 -3.22 -19.22
C THR A 110 -4.06 -2.99 -20.33
N GLY A 111 -2.99 -3.78 -20.36
CA GLY A 111 -1.90 -3.65 -21.31
C GLY A 111 -0.53 -4.07 -20.77
N ASN A 112 0.47 -4.11 -21.66
CA ASN A 112 1.87 -4.37 -21.30
C ASN A 112 2.57 -3.07 -20.89
N PHE A 113 2.36 -2.64 -19.65
CA PHE A 113 2.95 -1.40 -19.15
C PHE A 113 4.32 -1.61 -18.51
N LYS A 114 5.28 -0.75 -18.87
CA LYS A 114 6.50 -0.55 -18.08
C LYS A 114 6.20 0.37 -16.89
N VAL A 115 6.92 0.18 -15.78
CA VAL A 115 6.71 0.87 -14.48
C VAL A 115 6.61 2.40 -14.60
N ASN A 116 7.29 3.00 -15.59
CA ASN A 116 7.26 4.45 -15.84
C ASN A 116 5.87 5.02 -16.17
N VAL A 117 4.93 4.22 -16.67
CA VAL A 117 3.55 4.65 -16.93
C VAL A 117 2.75 4.82 -15.63
N VAL A 118 3.10 4.05 -14.59
CA VAL A 118 2.44 4.11 -13.27
C VAL A 118 2.64 5.47 -12.63
N VAL A 119 3.84 6.07 -12.71
CA VAL A 119 4.14 7.38 -12.10
C VAL A 119 3.27 8.50 -12.70
N LEU A 120 2.98 8.45 -14.00
CA LEU A 120 2.09 9.41 -14.68
C LEU A 120 0.63 9.21 -14.24
N LEU A 121 0.20 7.96 -14.07
CA LEU A 121 -1.14 7.61 -13.61
C LEU A 121 -1.36 7.92 -12.13
N MET A 122 -0.34 7.79 -11.30
CA MET A 122 -0.36 8.25 -9.91
C MET A 122 -0.73 9.73 -9.91
N GLY A 123 -0.07 10.55 -10.73
CA GLY A 123 -0.44 11.95 -10.92
C GLY A 123 -1.91 12.19 -11.31
N GLN A 124 -2.55 11.30 -12.08
CA GLN A 124 -3.97 11.43 -12.46
C GLN A 124 -4.95 10.88 -11.42
N ILE A 125 -4.61 9.77 -10.75
CA ILE A 125 -5.41 9.14 -9.69
C ILE A 125 -5.42 10.01 -8.42
N ILE A 126 -4.28 10.63 -8.07
CA ILE A 126 -4.18 11.56 -6.93
C ILE A 126 -5.03 12.83 -7.20
N ASN A 127 -5.20 13.23 -8.47
CA ASN A 127 -5.95 14.43 -8.87
C ASN A 127 -7.46 14.20 -9.07
N GLY A 128 -8.00 13.02 -8.75
CA GLY A 128 -9.44 12.80 -8.59
C GLY A 128 -10.28 12.80 -9.87
N THR A 129 -9.68 12.74 -11.07
CA THR A 129 -10.43 12.57 -12.31
C THR A 129 -10.63 11.09 -12.62
N ARG A 130 -11.84 10.58 -12.38
CA ARG A 130 -12.34 9.35 -13.01
C ARG A 130 -12.41 9.57 -14.53
N THR A 131 -11.75 8.70 -15.30
CA THR A 131 -12.10 8.45 -16.72
C THR A 131 -13.15 7.37 -16.80
#